data_AF-A0A9E3NFL7-F1
#
_entry.id   AF-A0A9E3NFL7-F1
#
_cell.length_a   1.000
_cell.length_b   1.000
_cell.length_c   1.000
_cell.angle_alpha   90.00
_cell.angle_beta   90.00
_cell.angle_gamma   90.00
#
_symmetry.space_group_name_H-M   'P 1'
#
loop_
_entity.id
_entity.type
_entity.pdbx_description
1 polymer ?
#
loop_
_entity_poly.entity_id
_entity_poly.type
_entity_poly.pdbx_seq_one_letter_code
_entity_poly.pdbx_strand_id
1 'polypeptide(L)' 'MNNKNRNIIKGIAVLLVLLAVMMQMNWVVIPALVAYKFWLVVIAFGMVLVASK' A
#
# COMPACT_ATOMS: atom_id res chain seq x y z
N MET A 1 -18.28 0.81 -8.80
CA MET A 1 -17.49 -0.31 -8.23
C MET A 1 -18.34 -1.04 -7.21
N ASN A 2 -18.52 -2.36 -7.35
CA ASN A 2 -19.31 -3.12 -6.38
C ASN A 2 -18.59 -3.16 -5.03
N ASN A 3 -19.33 -3.29 -3.92
CA ASN A 3 -18.81 -3.24 -2.55
C ASN A 3 -17.67 -4.26 -2.33
N LYS A 4 -17.74 -5.41 -2.99
CA LYS A 4 -16.70 -6.45 -2.95
C LYS A 4 -15.36 -5.96 -3.52
N ASN A 5 -15.38 -5.30 -4.68
CA ASN A 5 -14.15 -4.77 -5.31
C ASN A 5 -13.53 -3.63 -4.49
N ARG A 6 -14.36 -2.76 -3.89
CA ARG A 6 -13.88 -1.72 -2.95
C ARG A 6 -13.14 -2.32 -1.77
N ASN A 7 -13.71 -3.36 -1.17
CA ASN A 7 -13.13 -3.96 0.02
C ASN A 7 -11.79 -4.67 -0.29
N ILE A 8 -11.69 -5.31 -1.46
CA ILE A 8 -10.43 -5.91 -1.93
C ILE A 8 -9.36 -4.85 -2.14
N ILE A 9 -9.69 -3.73 -2.81
CA ILE A 9 -8.72 -2.64 -3.07
C ILE A 9 -8.26 -2.01 -1.75
N LYS A 10 -9.17 -1.76 -0.81
CA LYS A 10 -8.80 -1.27 0.54
C LYS A 10 -7.87 -2.25 1.24
N GLY A 11 -8.16 -3.55 1.19
CA GLY A 11 -7.31 -4.59 1.77
C GLY A 11 -5.89 -4.60 1.18
N ILE A 12 -5.78 -4.56 -0.16
CA ILE A 12 -4.47 -4.51 -0.84
C ILE A 12 -3.72 -3.22 -0.48
N ALA A 13 -4.39 -2.07 -0.45
CA ALA A 13 -3.78 -0.82 -0.08
C ALA A 13 -3.22 -0.83 1.35
N VAL A 14 -3.98 -1.38 2.31
CA VAL A 14 -3.52 -1.54 3.70
C VAL A 14 -2.30 -2.45 3.79
N LEU A 15 -2.29 -3.57 3.05
CA LEU A 15 -1.14 -4.49 3.01
C LEU A 15 0.13 -3.81 2.47
N LEU A 16 0.00 -2.98 1.43
CA LEU A 16 1.12 -2.24 0.86
C LEU A 16 1.69 -1.21 1.85
N VAL A 17 0.83 -0.51 2.60
CA VAL A 17 1.28 0.41 3.65
C VAL A 17 1.97 -0.34 4.79
N LEU A 18 1.42 -1.47 5.23
CA LEU A 18 2.03 -2.33 6.25
C LEU A 18 3.43 -2.79 5.82
N LEU A 19 3.59 -3.26 4.59
CA LEU A 19 4.89 -3.63 4.04
C LEU A 19 5.88 -2.46 4.06
N ALA A 20 5.44 -1.28 3.64
CA ALA A 20 6.27 -0.07 3.66
C ALA A 20 6.73 0.30 5.09
N VAL A 21 5.85 0.19 6.08
CA VAL A 21 6.17 0.42 7.50
C VAL A 21 7.18 -0.61 8.02
N MET A 22 6.98 -1.90 7.72
CA MET A 22 7.93 -2.96 8.10
C MET A 22 9.31 -2.73 7.48
N MET A 23 9.35 -2.22 6.24
CA MET A 23 10.60 -1.84 5.59
C MET A 23 11.24 -0.57 6.17
N GLN A 24 10.46 0.32 6.77
CA GLN A 24 10.98 1.51 7.46
C GLN A 24 11.57 1.15 8.83
N MET A 25 10.99 0.15 9.50
CA MET A 25 11.47 -0.40 10.78
C MET A 25 12.67 -1.36 10.62
N ASN A 26 13.17 -1.56 9.39
CA ASN A 26 14.21 -2.54 9.06
C ASN A 26 13.86 -3.99 9.46
N TRP A 27 12.58 -4.33 9.65
CA TRP A 27 12.15 -5.71 9.86
C TRP A 27 12.18 -6.52 8.56
N VAL A 28 11.98 -5.84 7.42
CA VAL A 28 12.02 -6.42 6.08
C VAL A 28 12.90 -5.55 5.20
N VAL A 29 13.91 -6.12 4.55
CA VAL A 29 14.80 -5.37 3.65
C VAL A 29 14.69 -5.96 2.25
N ILE A 30 14.07 -5.19 1.34
CA ILE A 30 14.00 -5.53 -0.07
C ILE A 30 14.74 -4.44 -0.85
N PRO A 31 16.03 -4.66 -1.23
CA PRO A 31 16.89 -3.64 -1.82
C PRO A 31 16.26 -2.94 -3.04
N ALA A 32 15.58 -3.71 -3.91
CA ALA A 32 14.93 -3.18 -5.11
C ALA A 32 13.78 -2.21 -4.81
N LEU A 33 13.15 -2.29 -3.64
CA LEU A 33 12.03 -1.44 -3.23
C LEU A 33 12.48 -0.25 -2.37
N VAL A 34 13.74 -0.19 -1.93
CA VAL A 34 14.23 0.85 -0.99
C VAL A 34 14.10 2.26 -1.56
N ALA A 35 14.49 2.45 -2.82
CA ALA A 35 14.38 3.76 -3.49
C ALA A 35 12.93 4.18 -3.77
N TYR A 36 12.00 3.22 -3.82
CA TYR A 36 10.60 3.44 -4.20
C TYR A 36 9.62 3.40 -3.02
N LYS A 37 10.10 3.28 -1.78
CA LYS A 37 9.26 3.22 -0.57
C LYS A 37 8.24 4.35 -0.51
N PHE A 38 8.67 5.57 -0.83
CA PHE A 38 7.79 6.75 -0.86
C PHE A 38 6.64 6.59 -1.87
N TRP A 39 6.98 6.25 -3.11
CA TRP A 39 6.00 6.08 -4.19
C TRP A 39 5.03 4.92 -3.93
N LEU A 40 5.49 3.88 -3.25
CA LEU A 40 4.67 2.75 -2.81
C LEU A 40 3.53 3.21 -1.88
N VAL A 41 3.85 4.09 -0.92
CA VAL A 41 2.85 4.69 -0.02
C VAL A 41 1.90 5.63 -0.78
N VAL A 42 2.41 6.44 -1.71
CA VAL A 42 1.58 7.34 -2.55
C VAL A 42 0.53 6.55 -3.35
N ILE A 43 0.94 5.46 -4.00
CA ILE A 43 0.04 4.59 -4.78
C ILE A 43 -0.99 3.92 -3.86
N ALA A 44 -0.57 3.43 -2.69
CA ALA A 44 -1.48 2.84 -1.71
C ALA A 44 -2.54 3.85 -1.25
N PHE A 45 -2.15 5.09 -0.98
CA PHE A 45 -3.07 6.16 -0.61
C PHE A 45 -4.06 6.49 -1.75
N GLY A 46 -3.56 6.57 -2.98
CA GLY A 46 -4.39 6.73 -4.18
C GLY A 46 -5.44 5.60 -4.33
N MET A 47 -5.05 4.35 -4.07
CA MET A 47 -5.98 3.21 -4.08
C MET A 47 -7.09 3.33 -3.02
N VAL A 48 -6.75 3.79 -1.81
CA VAL A 48 -7.76 4.03 -0.76
C VAL A 48 -8.74 5.12 -1.19
N LEU A 49 -8.26 6.20 -1.81
CA LEU A 49 -9.11 7.29 -2.30
C LEU A 49 -10.09 6.80 -3.37
N VAL A 50 -9.61 6.03 -4.35
CA VAL A 50 -10.47 5.44 -5.39
C VAL A 50 -11.48 4.46 -4.78
N ALA A 51 -11.08 3.67 -3.78
CA ALA A 51 -11.97 2.72 -3.13
C ALA A 51 -13.00 3.37 -2.18
N SER A 52 -12.78 4.62 -1.77
CA SER A 52 -13.64 5.34 -0.83
C SER A 52 -14.78 6.12 -1.50
N LYS A 53 -14.72 6.32 -2.81
CA LYS A 53 -15.68 7.10 -3.59
C LYS A 53 -16.64 6.21 -4.36
#